data_AF-A0A1Q9NHP5-F1
#
_entry.id   AF-A0A1Q9NHP5-F1
#
_cell.length_a   1.000
_cell.length_b   1.000
_cell.length_c   1.000
_cell.angle_alpha   90.00
_cell.angle_beta   90.00
_cell.angle_gamma   90.00
#
_symmetry.space_group_name_H-M   'P 1'
#
loop_
_entity.id
_entity.type
_entity.pdbx_description
1 polymer ?
#
loop_
_entity_poly.entity_id
_entity_poly.type
_entity_poly.pdbx_seq_one_letter_code
_entity_poly.pdbx_strand_id
1 'polypeptide(L)'
;MSDVGAGAGRPPSILSLFKSMNVNTYRVSLKYRYSIIQVSPPSMELSTMGLKTGEEYIESLRKRGPLTIYMLGEKIENPIEHPIIRASINSVALTYDLAHDSDYSEIMTAKSVLTGNTINRFCHLHTGTEDLQNKVKMQRLLGQLCGTCFQRCVGMDALNAVYLTTYEIDQKFQTNYNQRFIDYIKQAEAEDWTIDGCMTDPKGDRSKRPSEQKDPDVYVHIAERRDDGVVIRGAKAHQTGAVNSHEHLIMPTLAMRNEDKDYAICCAVPADAKGLTYYYGRQSCDLRRLDETEAGDVDCGNPVYGGQECLIVFDDVFVPNERIFMNGESEFCSRLVESFSAYHRQSYGGCKVGVGDVLVGAAASIAEYNGVEKASHIRDKITEMIHLNETLYSCGIACSAAG
;
A
#
# COMPACT_ATOMS: atom_id res chain seq x y z
N MET A 1 -42.99 24.43 68.83
CA MET A 1 -41.69 24.76 69.43
C MET A 1 -40.80 23.56 69.17
N SER A 2 -39.75 23.58 68.35
CA SER A 2 -38.95 24.66 67.78
C SER A 2 -38.17 24.10 66.58
N ASP A 3 -37.99 24.94 65.57
CA ASP A 3 -37.08 24.76 64.43
C ASP A 3 -35.65 24.43 64.84
N VAL A 4 -34.99 23.57 64.08
CA VAL A 4 -33.57 23.69 63.70
C VAL A 4 -33.39 23.09 62.30
N GLY A 5 -32.94 23.89 61.33
CA GLY A 5 -32.57 23.42 59.99
C GLY A 5 -31.07 23.10 59.86
N ALA A 6 -30.72 22.28 58.86
CA ALA A 6 -29.46 22.35 58.11
C ALA A 6 -29.53 21.39 56.91
N GLY A 7 -29.15 21.89 55.73
CA GLY A 7 -29.28 21.19 54.45
C GLY A 7 -28.22 20.14 54.17
N ALA A 8 -28.56 19.27 53.21
CA ALA A 8 -27.60 18.55 52.37
C ALA A 8 -28.26 18.33 50.99
N GLY A 9 -27.67 18.92 49.95
CA GLY A 9 -28.17 18.89 48.58
C GLY A 9 -28.03 17.52 47.93
N ARG A 10 -28.97 17.19 47.03
CA ARG A 10 -28.88 16.05 46.10
C ARG A 10 -27.75 16.28 45.09
N PRO A 11 -26.97 15.25 44.71
CA PRO A 11 -26.01 15.37 43.61
C PRO A 11 -26.75 15.51 42.26
N PRO A 12 -26.23 16.30 41.31
CA PRO A 12 -26.88 16.49 40.02
C PRO A 12 -26.74 15.24 39.13
N SER A 13 -27.79 14.98 38.33
CA SER A 13 -27.83 13.90 37.34
C SER A 13 -26.82 14.11 36.23
N ILE A 14 -26.22 13.01 35.75
CA ILE A 14 -25.18 12.94 34.70
C ILE A 14 -25.55 13.61 33.37
N LEU A 15 -26.82 14.00 33.18
CA LEU A 15 -27.32 14.72 31.99
C LEU A 15 -27.02 16.24 32.00
N SER A 16 -26.53 16.84 33.09
CA SER A 16 -26.26 18.29 33.15
C SER A 16 -24.81 18.69 32.81
N LEU A 17 -23.94 17.75 32.44
CA LEU A 17 -22.54 18.00 32.08
C LEU A 17 -22.27 18.12 30.57
N PHE A 18 -23.27 17.92 29.71
CA PHE A 18 -23.14 18.00 28.24
C PHE A 18 -23.63 19.31 27.62
N LYS A 19 -23.90 20.36 28.41
CA LYS A 19 -24.42 21.66 27.90
C LYS A 19 -23.47 22.84 27.98
N SER A 20 -22.17 22.61 28.22
CA SER A 20 -21.18 23.69 28.23
C SER A 20 -19.87 23.27 27.56
N MET A 21 -19.91 22.98 26.26
CA MET A 21 -18.73 23.07 25.40
C MET A 21 -19.11 23.86 24.16
N ASN A 22 -18.64 25.11 24.12
CA ASN A 22 -18.69 25.99 22.96
C ASN A 22 -17.83 25.35 21.85
N VAL A 23 -18.46 24.87 20.78
CA VAL A 23 -17.78 24.55 19.52
C VAL A 23 -18.34 25.48 18.44
N ASN A 24 -17.86 26.71 18.48
CA ASN A 24 -17.69 27.59 17.32
C ASN A 24 -16.16 27.76 17.27
N THR A 25 -15.42 27.58 16.18
CA THR A 25 -15.65 28.04 14.81
C THR A 25 -14.45 27.56 13.98
N TYR A 26 -14.62 26.70 12.98
CA TYR A 26 -13.75 26.63 11.79
C TYR A 26 -14.55 26.03 10.62
N ARG A 27 -15.44 26.83 10.04
CA ARG A 27 -15.99 26.58 8.70
C ARG A 27 -15.19 27.44 7.73
N VAL A 28 -14.23 26.85 7.02
CA VAL A 28 -13.56 27.52 5.89
C VAL A 28 -14.46 27.35 4.66
N SER A 29 -14.91 28.48 4.13
CA SER A 29 -15.72 28.60 2.93
C SER A 29 -14.83 28.48 1.68
N LEU A 30 -14.93 27.38 0.94
CA LEU A 30 -14.38 27.26 -0.42
C LEU A 30 -15.27 28.01 -1.42
N LYS A 31 -14.81 29.19 -1.86
CA LYS A 31 -15.34 29.88 -3.04
C LYS A 31 -14.34 29.72 -4.19
N TYR A 32 -14.64 28.83 -5.12
CA TYR A 32 -13.90 28.72 -6.38
C TYR A 32 -14.27 29.89 -7.31
N ARG A 33 -13.27 30.66 -7.74
CA ARG A 33 -13.34 31.56 -8.91
C ARG A 33 -12.41 31.00 -9.97
N TYR A 34 -12.98 30.61 -11.12
CA TYR A 34 -12.24 30.26 -12.32
C TYR A 34 -11.59 31.52 -12.92
N SER A 35 -10.30 31.44 -13.25
CA SER A 35 -9.61 32.38 -14.13
C SER A 35 -8.75 31.58 -15.10
N ILE A 36 -9.03 31.75 -16.38
CA ILE A 36 -8.34 31.13 -17.52
C ILE A 36 -6.98 31.82 -17.68
N ILE A 37 -5.88 31.05 -17.71
CA ILE A 37 -4.56 31.55 -18.13
C ILE A 37 -3.95 30.57 -19.14
N GLN A 38 -3.39 31.17 -20.20
CA GLN A 38 -2.89 30.57 -21.43
C GLN A 38 -1.67 29.67 -21.23
N VAL A 39 -1.59 28.63 -22.07
CA VAL A 39 -0.53 27.62 -22.11
C VAL A 39 0.66 28.12 -22.93
N SER A 40 1.86 28.07 -22.32
CA SER A 40 3.17 28.12 -23.00
C SER A 40 3.95 26.84 -22.61
N PRO A 41 4.82 26.30 -23.48
CA PRO A 41 5.44 24.99 -23.26
C PRO A 41 6.47 25.04 -22.13
N PRO A 42 6.61 23.99 -21.30
CA PRO A 42 7.52 24.03 -20.16
C PRO A 42 8.97 23.85 -20.62
N SER A 43 9.78 24.89 -20.41
CA SER A 43 11.22 24.76 -20.22
C SER A 43 11.46 24.02 -18.91
N MET A 44 12.23 22.93 -18.98
CA MET A 44 12.54 22.05 -17.86
C MET A 44 13.53 22.76 -16.91
N GLU A 45 13.00 23.54 -15.97
CA GLU A 45 13.71 23.94 -14.77
C GLU A 45 13.56 22.82 -13.73
N LEU A 46 14.69 22.25 -13.31
CA LEU A 46 14.81 21.34 -12.18
C LEU A 46 14.43 22.08 -10.88
N SER A 47 13.14 22.26 -10.61
CA SER A 47 12.67 22.39 -9.23
C SER A 47 12.98 21.08 -8.55
N THR A 48 13.54 21.11 -7.34
CA THR A 48 13.88 19.94 -6.51
C THR A 48 12.79 18.84 -6.61
N MET A 49 13.00 17.85 -7.47
CA MET A 49 12.07 16.72 -7.68
C MET A 49 12.25 15.77 -6.50
N GLY A 50 11.61 16.15 -5.38
CA GLY A 50 11.83 15.61 -4.05
C GLY A 50 10.61 14.89 -3.48
N LEU A 51 10.79 14.43 -2.25
CA LEU A 51 9.77 13.81 -1.40
C LEU A 51 8.43 14.52 -1.53
N LYS A 52 7.39 13.80 -1.99
CA LYS A 52 6.03 14.36 -2.07
C LYS A 52 5.42 14.39 -0.67
N THR A 53 4.57 15.37 -0.40
CA THR A 53 3.63 15.35 0.73
C THR A 53 2.43 14.46 0.41
N GLY A 54 1.61 14.11 1.41
CA GLY A 54 0.38 13.35 1.20
C GLY A 54 -0.59 14.03 0.24
N GLU A 55 -0.71 15.36 0.31
CA GLU A 55 -1.54 16.12 -0.64
C GLU A 55 -0.97 16.10 -2.05
N GLU A 56 0.35 16.24 -2.22
CA GLU A 56 0.99 16.14 -3.54
C GLU A 56 0.86 14.73 -4.14
N TYR A 57 0.88 13.69 -3.31
CA TYR A 57 0.55 12.32 -3.73
C TYR A 57 -0.92 12.20 -4.18
N ILE A 58 -1.88 12.73 -3.42
CA ILE A 58 -3.29 12.69 -3.81
C ILE A 58 -3.49 13.44 -5.13
N GLU A 59 -2.82 14.59 -5.28
CA GLU A 59 -2.88 15.39 -6.50
C GLU A 59 -2.19 14.70 -7.70
N SER A 60 -1.11 13.95 -7.49
CA SER A 60 -0.52 13.15 -8.56
C SER A 60 -1.47 12.04 -9.04
N LEU A 61 -2.28 11.45 -8.15
CA LEU A 61 -3.33 10.53 -8.56
C LEU A 61 -4.44 11.21 -9.38
N ARG A 62 -4.72 12.50 -9.19
CA ARG A 62 -5.68 13.26 -10.02
C ARG A 62 -5.13 13.57 -11.41
N LYS A 63 -3.80 13.76 -11.51
CA LYS A 63 -3.10 14.12 -12.75
C LYS A 63 -2.83 12.94 -13.68
N ARG A 64 -2.90 11.69 -13.19
CA ARG A 64 -2.82 10.50 -14.05
C ARG A 64 -4.04 10.41 -14.98
N GLY A 65 -3.92 9.63 -16.05
CA GLY A 65 -5.02 9.31 -16.94
C GLY A 65 -6.17 8.56 -16.25
N PRO A 66 -7.34 8.49 -16.88
CA PRO A 66 -8.51 7.88 -16.27
C PRO A 66 -8.32 6.37 -16.05
N LEU A 67 -8.70 5.90 -14.87
CA LEU A 67 -8.78 4.47 -14.59
C LEU A 67 -10.16 3.92 -14.96
N THR A 68 -10.21 2.70 -15.50
CA THR A 68 -11.48 1.97 -15.68
C THR A 68 -11.72 1.09 -14.47
N ILE A 69 -12.46 1.60 -13.48
CA ILE A 69 -12.74 0.90 -12.21
C ILE A 69 -14.22 0.56 -12.14
N TYR A 70 -14.53 -0.71 -11.83
CA TYR A 70 -15.87 -1.18 -11.54
C TYR A 70 -15.99 -1.61 -10.08
N MET A 71 -17.08 -1.22 -9.44
CA MET A 71 -17.41 -1.63 -8.07
C MET A 71 -18.93 -1.78 -7.97
N LEU A 72 -19.39 -2.89 -7.38
CA LEU A 72 -20.83 -3.22 -7.22
C LEU A 72 -21.63 -3.17 -8.54
N GLY A 73 -20.99 -3.52 -9.66
CA GLY A 73 -21.62 -3.52 -10.98
C GLY A 73 -21.61 -2.18 -11.71
N GLU A 74 -21.14 -1.11 -11.07
CA GLU A 74 -21.13 0.25 -11.61
C GLU A 74 -19.70 0.71 -11.89
N LYS A 75 -19.53 1.55 -12.91
CA LYS A 75 -18.25 2.22 -13.19
C LYS A 75 -18.07 3.39 -12.24
N ILE A 76 -16.89 3.52 -11.65
CA ILE A 76 -16.53 4.61 -10.75
C ILE A 76 -15.90 5.75 -11.52
N GLU A 77 -16.59 6.90 -11.56
CA GLU A 77 -16.13 8.09 -12.30
C GLU A 77 -15.07 8.90 -11.55
N ASN A 78 -15.19 9.04 -10.22
CA ASN A 78 -14.22 9.76 -9.40
C ASN A 78 -13.73 8.88 -8.24
N PRO A 79 -12.73 8.02 -8.45
CA PRO A 79 -12.26 7.10 -7.42
C PRO A 79 -11.58 7.81 -6.25
N ILE A 80 -11.01 9.01 -6.46
CA ILE A 80 -10.24 9.72 -5.42
C ILE A 80 -11.16 10.30 -4.34
N GLU A 81 -12.36 10.72 -4.74
CA GLU A 81 -13.37 11.27 -3.84
C GLU A 81 -14.42 10.22 -3.42
N HIS A 82 -14.33 8.98 -3.92
CA HIS A 82 -15.28 7.93 -3.57
C HIS A 82 -15.07 7.48 -2.11
N PRO A 83 -16.07 7.53 -1.20
CA PRO A 83 -15.88 7.31 0.24
C PRO A 83 -15.19 5.98 0.61
N ILE A 84 -15.54 4.89 -0.10
CA ILE A 84 -14.91 3.57 0.08
C ILE A 84 -13.42 3.58 -0.28
N ILE A 85 -13.04 4.24 -1.39
CA ILE A 85 -11.69 4.23 -1.93
C ILE A 85 -10.80 5.28 -1.23
N ARG A 86 -11.39 6.40 -0.80
CA ARG A 86 -10.66 7.50 -0.16
C ARG A 86 -9.88 7.06 1.07
N ALA A 87 -10.43 6.12 1.84
CA ALA A 87 -9.79 5.61 3.04
C ALA A 87 -8.44 4.94 2.77
N SER A 88 -8.32 4.16 1.68
CA SER A 88 -7.06 3.52 1.31
C SER A 88 -6.06 4.52 0.73
N ILE A 89 -6.53 5.56 0.04
CA ILE A 89 -5.70 6.68 -0.41
C ILE A 89 -5.10 7.42 0.80
N ASN A 90 -5.90 7.71 1.83
CA ASN A 90 -5.42 8.36 3.05
C ASN A 90 -4.33 7.51 3.75
N SER A 91 -4.47 6.18 3.77
CA SER A 91 -3.46 5.28 4.34
C SER A 91 -2.12 5.33 3.61
N VAL A 92 -2.14 5.53 2.28
CA VAL A 92 -0.92 5.73 1.51
C VAL A 92 -0.37 7.16 1.69
N ALA A 93 -1.23 8.17 1.71
CA ALA A 93 -0.84 9.57 1.93
C ALA A 93 -0.06 9.75 3.24
N LEU A 94 -0.44 9.01 4.29
CA LEU A 94 0.31 8.98 5.55
C LEU A 94 1.79 8.61 5.37
N THR A 95 2.13 7.72 4.43
CA THR A 95 3.52 7.32 4.16
C THR A 95 4.36 8.46 3.56
N TYR A 96 3.70 9.42 2.91
CA TYR A 96 4.32 10.62 2.37
C TYR A 96 4.44 11.67 3.48
N ASP A 97 3.38 11.93 4.23
CA ASP A 97 3.36 12.93 5.30
C ASP A 97 4.41 12.65 6.38
N LEU A 98 4.55 11.40 6.82
CA LEU A 98 5.54 11.04 7.85
C LEU A 98 6.99 11.19 7.37
N ALA A 99 7.25 11.25 6.06
CA ALA A 99 8.59 11.55 5.53
C ALA A 99 9.02 13.00 5.76
N HIS A 100 8.06 13.91 6.01
CA HIS A 100 8.30 15.32 6.31
C HIS A 100 8.18 15.66 7.80
N ASP A 101 7.63 14.74 8.61
CA ASP A 101 7.54 14.91 10.06
C ASP A 101 8.94 14.85 10.68
N SER A 102 9.33 15.87 11.44
CA SER A 102 10.66 15.92 12.06
C SER A 102 10.91 14.75 13.02
N ASP A 103 9.87 14.20 13.64
CA ASP A 103 9.98 13.11 14.60
C ASP A 103 10.14 11.74 13.90
N TYR A 104 9.78 11.64 12.61
CA TYR A 104 9.75 10.38 11.87
C TYR A 104 10.55 10.37 10.56
N SER A 105 11.02 11.52 10.08
CA SER A 105 11.72 11.65 8.79
C SER A 105 12.94 10.72 8.67
N GLU A 106 13.69 10.50 9.76
CA GLU A 106 14.85 9.60 9.78
C GLU A 106 14.45 8.14 9.47
N ILE A 107 13.35 7.65 10.04
CA ILE A 107 12.89 6.28 9.81
C ILE A 107 12.13 6.15 8.48
N MET A 108 11.49 7.22 8.02
CA MET A 108 10.68 7.26 6.80
C MET A 108 11.47 7.54 5.52
N THR A 109 12.70 8.05 5.63
CA THR A 109 13.56 8.37 4.47
C THR A 109 14.86 7.58 4.50
N ALA A 110 15.54 7.51 3.35
CA ALA A 110 16.86 6.89 3.22
C ALA A 110 17.71 7.64 2.17
N LYS A 111 19.03 7.41 2.18
CA LYS A 111 19.92 7.88 1.11
C LYS A 111 19.96 6.84 0.00
N SER A 112 19.53 7.22 -1.20
CA SER A 112 19.58 6.33 -2.36
C SER A 112 21.02 5.97 -2.71
N VAL A 113 21.27 4.68 -2.95
CA VAL A 113 22.55 4.21 -3.50
C VAL A 113 22.72 4.48 -4.99
N LEU A 114 21.63 4.77 -5.70
CA LEU A 114 21.64 5.01 -7.14
C LEU A 114 21.86 6.49 -7.46
N THR A 115 21.33 7.39 -6.62
CA THR A 115 21.31 8.83 -6.88
C THR A 115 21.98 9.68 -5.80
N GLY A 116 22.18 9.14 -4.58
CA GLY A 116 22.69 9.91 -3.42
C GLY A 116 21.66 10.85 -2.79
N ASN A 117 20.48 10.99 -3.39
CA ASN A 117 19.41 11.84 -2.89
C ASN A 117 18.76 11.24 -1.64
N THR A 118 18.16 12.09 -0.81
CA THR A 118 17.22 11.62 0.21
C THR A 118 15.91 11.25 -0.49
N ILE A 119 15.46 10.02 -0.30
CA ILE A 119 14.25 9.45 -0.92
C ILE A 119 13.34 8.86 0.15
N ASN A 120 12.07 8.61 -0.20
CA ASN A 120 11.17 7.87 0.67
C ASN A 120 11.71 6.44 0.81
N ARG A 121 11.75 5.90 2.04
CA ARG A 121 12.29 4.57 2.30
C ARG A 121 11.54 3.47 1.54
N PHE A 122 10.28 3.68 1.17
CA PHE A 122 9.53 2.77 0.30
C PHE A 122 10.09 2.63 -1.13
N CYS A 123 10.94 3.56 -1.58
CA CYS A 123 11.63 3.49 -2.88
C CYS A 123 13.09 3.03 -2.75
N HIS A 124 13.56 2.69 -1.56
CA HIS A 124 14.97 2.43 -1.28
C HIS A 124 15.39 0.97 -1.56
N LEU A 125 16.57 0.80 -2.17
CA LEU A 125 17.25 -0.49 -2.27
C LEU A 125 18.07 -0.74 -0.99
N HIS A 126 17.79 -1.85 -0.31
CA HIS A 126 18.45 -2.18 0.95
C HIS A 126 19.95 -2.45 0.74
N THR A 127 20.79 -1.83 1.57
CA THR A 127 22.25 -1.93 1.46
C THR A 127 22.89 -2.78 2.54
N GLY A 128 22.10 -3.17 3.55
CA GLY A 128 22.55 -3.97 4.68
C GLY A 128 21.42 -4.28 5.65
N THR A 129 21.75 -5.01 6.70
CA THR A 129 20.79 -5.48 7.71
C THR A 129 20.15 -4.35 8.51
N GLU A 130 20.80 -3.19 8.60
CA GLU A 130 20.21 -2.00 9.24
C GLU A 130 19.02 -1.47 8.44
N ASP A 131 19.12 -1.40 7.11
CA ASP A 131 17.99 -0.99 6.25
C ASP A 131 16.81 -1.95 6.39
N LEU A 132 17.08 -3.26 6.49
CA LEU A 132 16.07 -4.29 6.71
C LEU A 132 15.36 -4.12 8.07
N GLN A 133 16.12 -3.86 9.13
CA GLN A 133 15.54 -3.59 10.46
C GLN A 133 14.74 -2.28 10.47
N ASN A 134 15.24 -1.23 9.80
CA ASN A 134 14.56 0.05 9.70
C ASN A 134 13.26 -0.05 8.90
N LYS A 135 13.22 -0.88 7.85
CA LYS A 135 11.97 -1.25 7.18
C LYS A 135 10.94 -1.83 8.16
N VAL A 136 11.32 -2.79 8.99
CA VAL A 136 10.40 -3.41 9.97
C VAL A 136 9.89 -2.39 10.99
N LYS A 137 10.79 -1.55 11.53
CA LYS A 137 10.44 -0.47 12.47
C LYS A 137 9.49 0.56 11.85
N MET A 138 9.80 1.03 10.63
CA MET A 138 8.94 1.94 9.85
C MET A 138 7.54 1.35 9.64
N GLN A 139 7.46 0.07 9.30
CA GLN A 139 6.19 -0.61 9.06
C GLN A 139 5.37 -0.77 10.35
N ARG A 140 6.01 -1.02 11.50
CA ARG A 140 5.34 -1.04 12.81
C ARG A 140 4.78 0.34 13.16
N LEU A 141 5.57 1.40 12.99
CA LEU A 141 5.13 2.79 13.18
C LEU A 141 3.87 3.11 12.36
N LEU A 142 3.89 2.83 11.06
CA LEU A 142 2.74 3.06 10.19
C LEU A 142 1.52 2.23 10.61
N GLY A 143 1.72 0.98 11.01
CA GLY A 143 0.64 0.13 11.54
C GLY A 143 0.00 0.72 12.79
N GLN A 144 0.79 1.32 13.69
CA GLN A 144 0.30 2.00 14.90
C GLN A 144 -0.52 3.25 14.57
N LEU A 145 -0.10 4.00 13.56
CA LEU A 145 -0.73 5.28 13.21
C LEU A 145 -2.01 5.13 12.38
N CYS A 146 -2.10 4.13 11.50
CA CYS A 146 -3.28 3.96 10.63
C CYS A 146 -4.19 2.79 11.02
N GLY A 147 -3.71 1.80 11.79
CA GLY A 147 -4.48 0.62 12.17
C GLY A 147 -4.94 -0.25 10.98
N THR A 148 -4.29 -0.14 9.82
CA THR A 148 -4.68 -0.84 8.58
C THR A 148 -3.48 -1.06 7.64
N CYS A 149 -3.72 -1.53 6.41
CA CYS A 149 -2.69 -1.66 5.38
C CYS A 149 -2.43 -0.31 4.68
N PHE A 150 -1.19 0.14 4.71
CA PHE A 150 -0.70 1.36 4.03
C PHE A 150 -0.06 1.09 2.66
N GLN A 151 -0.15 -0.15 2.17
CA GLN A 151 -0.02 -0.60 0.77
C GLN A 151 1.35 -0.42 0.08
N ARG A 152 2.20 0.56 0.40
CA ARG A 152 3.50 0.78 -0.30
C ARG A 152 4.57 -0.30 -0.06
N CYS A 153 4.38 -1.22 0.90
CA CYS A 153 5.37 -2.26 1.19
C CYS A 153 5.53 -3.27 0.04
N VAL A 154 4.48 -3.57 -0.74
CA VAL A 154 4.61 -4.50 -1.87
C VAL A 154 5.54 -3.96 -2.96
N GLY A 155 5.47 -2.66 -3.24
CA GLY A 155 6.37 -1.99 -4.18
C GLY A 155 7.82 -2.06 -3.73
N MET A 156 8.11 -1.65 -2.50
CA MET A 156 9.46 -1.72 -1.91
C MET A 156 10.07 -3.14 -1.99
N ASP A 157 9.27 -4.15 -1.63
CA ASP A 157 9.70 -5.55 -1.63
C ASP A 157 9.95 -6.06 -3.06
N ALA A 158 9.12 -5.63 -4.03
CA ALA A 158 9.28 -5.95 -5.44
C ALA A 158 10.51 -5.26 -6.05
N LEU A 159 10.77 -3.99 -5.73
CA LEU A 159 11.96 -3.28 -6.19
C LEU A 159 13.25 -4.02 -5.78
N ASN A 160 13.35 -4.43 -4.52
CA ASN A 160 14.51 -5.15 -4.03
C ASN A 160 14.65 -6.55 -4.65
N ALA A 161 13.55 -7.28 -4.84
CA ALA A 161 13.57 -8.62 -5.42
C ALA A 161 13.90 -8.63 -6.93
N VAL A 162 13.30 -7.73 -7.70
CA VAL A 162 13.52 -7.60 -9.15
C VAL A 162 14.93 -7.07 -9.43
N TYR A 163 15.46 -6.15 -8.61
CA TYR A 163 16.84 -5.67 -8.76
C TYR A 163 17.85 -6.83 -8.69
N LEU A 164 17.74 -7.70 -7.68
CA LEU A 164 18.62 -8.86 -7.53
C LEU A 164 18.45 -9.84 -8.69
N THR A 165 17.20 -10.13 -9.06
CA THR A 165 16.91 -11.15 -10.08
C THR A 165 17.38 -10.70 -11.47
N THR A 166 17.13 -9.43 -11.85
CA THR A 166 17.59 -8.88 -13.13
C THR A 166 19.10 -8.91 -13.26
N TYR A 167 19.83 -8.61 -12.17
CA TYR A 167 21.30 -8.71 -12.17
C TYR A 167 21.77 -10.14 -12.47
N GLU A 168 21.19 -11.15 -11.82
CA GLU A 168 21.56 -12.55 -12.04
C GLU A 168 21.17 -13.05 -13.44
N ILE A 169 20.05 -12.60 -13.99
CA ILE A 169 19.65 -12.90 -15.37
C ILE A 169 20.68 -12.33 -16.35
N ASP A 170 21.05 -11.05 -16.21
CA ASP A 170 22.00 -10.39 -17.10
C ASP A 170 23.39 -11.06 -17.03
N GLN A 171 23.85 -11.52 -15.86
CA GLN A 171 25.10 -12.29 -15.73
C GLN A 171 25.09 -13.57 -16.58
N LYS A 172 23.95 -14.26 -16.65
CA LYS A 172 23.85 -15.53 -17.39
C LYS A 172 23.57 -15.34 -18.87
N PHE A 173 22.62 -14.48 -19.21
CA PHE A 173 22.09 -14.35 -20.56
C PHE A 173 22.62 -13.15 -21.33
N GLN A 174 23.42 -12.27 -20.70
CA GLN A 174 23.97 -11.07 -21.31
C GLN A 174 22.86 -10.14 -21.85
N THR A 175 21.71 -10.14 -21.18
CA THR A 175 20.61 -9.20 -21.37
C THR A 175 20.95 -7.84 -20.74
N ASN A 176 20.01 -6.89 -20.81
CA ASN A 176 20.18 -5.55 -20.23
C ASN A 176 19.02 -5.18 -19.30
N TYR A 177 18.43 -6.16 -18.62
CA TYR A 177 17.26 -5.96 -17.78
C TYR A 177 17.59 -5.17 -16.51
N ASN A 178 18.77 -5.39 -15.93
CA ASN A 178 19.17 -4.72 -14.70
C ASN A 178 19.37 -3.23 -14.92
N GLN A 179 19.98 -2.82 -16.04
CA GLN A 179 20.13 -1.40 -16.36
C GLN A 179 18.77 -0.72 -16.59
N ARG A 180 17.87 -1.36 -17.35
CA ARG A 180 16.48 -0.89 -17.54
C ARG A 180 15.76 -0.73 -16.21
N PHE A 181 15.95 -1.69 -15.30
CA PHE A 181 15.33 -1.65 -13.99
C PHE A 181 15.93 -0.58 -13.07
N ILE A 182 17.25 -0.35 -13.13
CA ILE A 182 17.91 0.78 -12.45
C ILE A 182 17.32 2.11 -12.92
N ASP A 183 17.10 2.27 -14.22
CA ASP A 183 16.53 3.49 -14.79
C ASP A 183 15.07 3.68 -14.32
N TYR A 184 14.29 2.60 -14.24
CA TYR A 184 12.95 2.61 -13.65
C TYR A 184 12.98 3.01 -12.16
N ILE A 185 13.89 2.45 -11.35
CA ILE A 185 14.02 2.82 -9.93
C ILE A 185 14.38 4.29 -9.77
N LYS A 186 15.33 4.81 -10.56
CA LYS A 186 15.70 6.23 -10.52
C LYS A 186 14.52 7.14 -10.83
N GLN A 187 13.65 6.73 -11.76
CA GLN A 187 12.42 7.45 -12.04
C GLN A 187 11.44 7.37 -10.85
N ALA A 188 11.26 6.19 -10.25
CA ALA A 188 10.42 6.01 -9.07
C ALA A 188 10.92 6.79 -7.84
N GLU A 189 12.23 6.93 -7.68
CA GLU A 189 12.85 7.77 -6.65
C GLU A 189 12.58 9.26 -6.90
N ALA A 190 12.85 9.73 -8.11
CA ALA A 190 12.68 11.14 -8.49
C ALA A 190 11.21 11.58 -8.41
N GLU A 191 10.29 10.66 -8.74
CA GLU A 191 8.86 10.90 -8.71
C GLU A 191 8.18 10.39 -7.44
N ASP A 192 8.93 9.90 -6.45
CA ASP A 192 8.41 9.35 -5.19
C ASP A 192 7.16 8.46 -5.40
N TRP A 193 7.25 7.51 -6.31
CA TRP A 193 6.08 6.72 -6.74
C TRP A 193 5.61 5.75 -5.66
N THR A 194 4.29 5.64 -5.54
CA THR A 194 3.64 4.42 -5.03
C THR A 194 3.52 3.40 -6.16
N ILE A 195 4.05 2.19 -5.93
CA ILE A 195 4.12 1.08 -6.89
C ILE A 195 3.37 -0.12 -6.32
N ASP A 196 2.51 -0.72 -7.14
CA ASP A 196 1.84 -1.99 -6.85
C ASP A 196 2.71 -3.18 -7.29
N GLY A 197 2.96 -4.11 -6.37
CA GLY A 197 3.71 -5.34 -6.62
C GLY A 197 2.80 -6.46 -7.14
N CYS A 198 2.63 -6.53 -8.45
CA CYS A 198 1.66 -7.39 -9.15
C CYS A 198 2.13 -8.83 -9.37
N MET A 199 2.11 -9.66 -8.32
CA MET A 199 2.56 -11.06 -8.42
C MET A 199 1.43 -12.07 -8.67
N THR A 200 0.38 -12.09 -7.84
CA THR A 200 -0.56 -13.21 -7.77
C THR A 200 -1.59 -13.21 -8.92
N ASP A 201 -1.56 -14.24 -9.76
CA ASP A 201 -2.60 -14.49 -10.78
C ASP A 201 -3.87 -15.15 -10.18
N PRO A 202 -5.01 -15.17 -10.89
CA PRO A 202 -6.20 -15.96 -10.54
C PRO A 202 -5.96 -17.47 -10.44
N LYS A 203 -5.02 -18.01 -11.22
CA LYS A 203 -4.49 -19.40 -11.19
C LYS A 203 -5.41 -20.53 -11.67
N GLY A 204 -6.69 -20.27 -11.99
CA GLY A 204 -7.57 -21.30 -12.57
C GLY A 204 -7.62 -22.61 -11.77
N ASP A 205 -7.40 -23.74 -12.41
CA ASP A 205 -7.27 -25.03 -11.73
C ASP A 205 -5.91 -25.11 -11.02
N ARG A 206 -5.93 -25.11 -9.68
CA ARG A 206 -4.71 -25.10 -8.85
C ARG A 206 -3.87 -26.37 -8.99
N SER A 207 -4.42 -27.44 -9.55
CA SER A 207 -3.67 -28.68 -9.80
C SER A 207 -2.82 -28.62 -11.08
N LYS A 208 -3.01 -27.60 -11.91
CA LYS A 208 -2.39 -27.46 -13.23
C LYS A 208 -1.39 -26.31 -13.28
N ARG A 209 -0.36 -26.47 -14.10
CA ARG A 209 0.61 -25.42 -14.46
C ARG A 209 -0.04 -24.38 -15.40
N PRO A 210 0.57 -23.19 -15.58
CA PRO A 210 0.05 -22.16 -16.48
C PRO A 210 -0.23 -22.68 -17.90
N SER A 211 0.73 -23.36 -18.52
CA SER A 211 0.58 -23.96 -19.86
C SER A 211 -0.45 -25.10 -19.95
N GLU A 212 -0.91 -25.63 -18.83
CA GLU A 212 -1.89 -26.72 -18.75
C GLU A 212 -3.32 -26.21 -18.49
N GLN A 213 -3.49 -24.91 -18.25
CA GLN A 213 -4.80 -24.32 -18.02
C GLN A 213 -5.66 -24.41 -19.28
N LYS A 214 -6.98 -24.59 -19.08
CA LYS A 214 -7.94 -24.56 -20.20
C LYS A 214 -8.03 -23.15 -20.80
N ASP A 215 -8.00 -22.16 -19.93
CA ASP A 215 -7.98 -20.75 -20.28
C ASP A 215 -6.57 -20.22 -19.96
N PRO A 216 -5.77 -19.82 -20.96
CA PRO A 216 -4.41 -19.33 -20.73
C PRO A 216 -4.38 -18.01 -19.95
N ASP A 217 -5.46 -17.24 -19.93
CA ASP A 217 -5.52 -15.86 -19.41
C ASP A 217 -5.68 -15.84 -17.87
N VAL A 218 -5.89 -17.00 -17.23
CA VAL A 218 -5.91 -17.11 -15.76
C VAL A 218 -4.53 -16.89 -15.12
N TYR A 219 -3.50 -16.75 -15.96
CA TYR A 219 -2.18 -16.22 -15.64
C TYR A 219 -1.83 -15.11 -16.64
N VAL A 220 -1.17 -14.05 -16.17
CA VAL A 220 -0.61 -13.05 -17.08
C VAL A 220 0.50 -13.70 -17.92
N HIS A 221 0.41 -13.52 -19.23
CA HIS A 221 1.37 -14.04 -20.19
C HIS A 221 1.58 -13.07 -21.34
N ILE A 222 2.60 -13.34 -22.14
CA ILE A 222 2.90 -12.62 -23.37
C ILE A 222 2.03 -13.17 -24.49
N ALA A 223 1.07 -12.37 -24.95
CA ALA A 223 0.19 -12.71 -26.05
C ALA A 223 0.86 -12.44 -27.42
N GLU A 224 1.75 -11.45 -27.48
CA GLU A 224 2.50 -11.10 -28.69
C GLU A 224 3.90 -10.57 -28.35
N ARG A 225 4.91 -11.00 -29.11
CA ARG A 225 6.27 -10.44 -29.06
C ARG A 225 6.51 -9.60 -30.31
N ARG A 226 7.03 -8.40 -30.12
CA ARG A 226 7.34 -7.44 -31.19
C ARG A 226 8.77 -6.94 -31.06
N ASP A 227 9.26 -6.27 -32.09
CA ASP A 227 10.58 -5.63 -32.07
C ASP A 227 10.64 -4.47 -31.07
N ASP A 228 9.52 -3.77 -30.85
CA ASP A 228 9.40 -2.59 -29.99
C ASP A 228 8.90 -2.91 -28.56
N GLY A 229 8.53 -4.17 -28.27
CA GLY A 229 8.05 -4.57 -26.95
C GLY A 229 7.25 -5.87 -26.95
N VAL A 230 6.36 -6.02 -25.97
CA VAL A 230 5.44 -7.15 -25.86
C VAL A 230 4.00 -6.66 -25.63
N VAL A 231 3.04 -7.50 -25.98
CA VAL A 231 1.65 -7.35 -25.55
C VAL A 231 1.38 -8.42 -24.50
N ILE A 232 0.92 -8.00 -23.31
CA ILE A 232 0.55 -8.91 -22.22
C ILE A 232 -0.97 -9.02 -22.07
N ARG A 233 -1.44 -10.21 -21.70
CA ARG A 233 -2.85 -10.51 -21.43
C ARG A 233 -3.00 -11.39 -20.20
N GLY A 234 -4.07 -11.18 -19.44
CA GLY A 234 -4.46 -12.03 -18.32
C GLY A 234 -5.02 -11.21 -17.16
N ALA A 235 -4.84 -11.67 -15.93
CA ALA A 235 -5.25 -10.92 -14.75
C ALA A 235 -4.34 -11.14 -13.54
N LYS A 236 -4.32 -10.16 -12.63
CA LYS A 236 -3.70 -10.23 -11.32
C LYS A 236 -4.76 -10.01 -10.24
N ALA A 237 -4.87 -10.94 -9.31
CA ALA A 237 -5.90 -10.95 -8.27
C ALA A 237 -5.35 -10.43 -6.94
N HIS A 238 -6.23 -9.92 -6.09
CA HIS A 238 -5.91 -9.44 -4.73
C HIS A 238 -4.83 -8.37 -4.69
N GLN A 239 -4.84 -7.47 -5.69
CA GLN A 239 -3.83 -6.44 -5.84
C GLN A 239 -4.11 -5.29 -4.88
N THR A 240 -3.34 -5.28 -3.79
CA THR A 240 -3.46 -4.33 -2.71
C THR A 240 -2.90 -2.99 -3.13
N GLY A 241 -3.74 -1.95 -3.14
CA GLY A 241 -3.30 -0.62 -3.56
C GLY A 241 -3.27 -0.40 -5.09
N ALA A 242 -3.93 -1.26 -5.86
CA ALA A 242 -3.91 -1.16 -7.33
C ALA A 242 -4.41 0.21 -7.83
N VAL A 243 -5.56 0.69 -7.33
CA VAL A 243 -6.14 1.95 -7.84
C VAL A 243 -5.54 3.21 -7.23
N ASN A 244 -4.62 3.10 -6.27
CA ASN A 244 -3.93 4.25 -5.68
C ASN A 244 -2.40 4.18 -5.85
N SER A 245 -1.94 3.36 -6.79
CA SER A 245 -0.57 3.34 -7.30
C SER A 245 -0.43 4.18 -8.58
N HIS A 246 0.80 4.57 -8.88
CA HIS A 246 1.18 5.22 -10.14
C HIS A 246 1.55 4.19 -11.21
N GLU A 247 2.16 3.08 -10.78
CA GLU A 247 2.72 2.04 -11.63
C GLU A 247 2.40 0.67 -11.04
N HIS A 248 2.27 -0.32 -11.93
CA HIS A 248 2.18 -1.75 -11.61
C HIS A 248 3.48 -2.42 -12.01
N LEU A 249 4.13 -3.12 -11.08
CA LEU A 249 5.30 -3.95 -11.34
C LEU A 249 4.86 -5.42 -11.38
N ILE A 250 4.57 -5.91 -12.60
CA ILE A 250 4.10 -7.26 -12.87
C ILE A 250 5.25 -8.26 -12.70
N MET A 251 4.98 -9.35 -11.98
CA MET A 251 5.90 -10.46 -11.75
C MET A 251 5.20 -11.81 -11.96
N PRO A 252 5.95 -12.88 -12.30
CA PRO A 252 5.41 -14.25 -12.30
C PRO A 252 5.11 -14.72 -10.87
N THR A 253 4.04 -15.51 -10.68
CA THR A 253 3.61 -15.96 -9.33
C THR A 253 4.26 -17.25 -8.83
N LEU A 254 4.92 -18.02 -9.69
CA LEU A 254 5.45 -19.35 -9.36
C LEU A 254 6.67 -19.70 -10.22
N ALA A 255 7.34 -20.79 -9.85
CA ALA A 255 8.43 -21.35 -10.64
C ALA A 255 7.91 -21.87 -11.99
N MET A 256 8.48 -21.38 -13.08
CA MET A 256 8.05 -21.69 -14.45
C MET A 256 8.94 -22.78 -15.06
N ARG A 257 8.33 -23.67 -15.85
CA ARG A 257 9.07 -24.64 -16.68
C ARG A 257 9.37 -24.03 -18.05
N ASN A 258 10.13 -24.75 -18.88
CA ASN A 258 10.41 -24.32 -20.25
C ASN A 258 9.14 -24.22 -21.10
N GLU A 259 8.13 -25.01 -20.80
CA GLU A 259 6.82 -24.97 -21.45
C GLU A 259 6.00 -23.75 -21.02
N ASP A 260 6.34 -23.12 -19.88
CA ASP A 260 5.65 -21.96 -19.33
C ASP A 260 6.37 -20.63 -19.69
N LYS A 261 7.24 -20.61 -20.71
CA LYS A 261 8.09 -19.45 -21.03
C LYS A 261 7.33 -18.15 -21.30
N ASP A 262 6.14 -18.22 -21.90
CA ASP A 262 5.35 -17.00 -22.16
C ASP A 262 4.71 -16.42 -20.88
N TYR A 263 4.69 -17.19 -19.79
CA TYR A 263 4.29 -16.72 -18.45
C TYR A 263 5.46 -16.18 -17.63
N ALA A 264 6.70 -16.36 -18.10
CA ALA A 264 7.91 -15.84 -17.47
C ALA A 264 8.18 -14.38 -17.88
N ILE A 265 7.29 -13.48 -17.44
CA ILE A 265 7.33 -12.05 -17.75
C ILE A 265 7.38 -11.22 -16.46
N CYS A 266 8.35 -10.30 -16.40
CA CYS A 266 8.43 -9.26 -15.38
C CYS A 266 8.51 -7.91 -16.09
N CYS A 267 7.62 -6.98 -15.78
CA CYS A 267 7.58 -5.67 -16.45
C CYS A 267 6.83 -4.62 -15.62
N ALA A 268 6.97 -3.35 -15.98
CA ALA A 268 6.20 -2.26 -15.38
C ALA A 268 5.23 -1.63 -16.39
N VAL A 269 4.03 -1.27 -15.93
CA VAL A 269 3.06 -0.48 -16.71
C VAL A 269 2.46 0.64 -15.84
N PRO A 270 2.22 1.83 -16.41
CA PRO A 270 1.46 2.87 -15.73
C PRO A 270 0.08 2.37 -15.29
N ALA A 271 -0.41 2.82 -14.14
CA ALA A 271 -1.72 2.40 -13.63
C ALA A 271 -2.88 2.82 -14.56
N ASP A 272 -2.69 3.85 -15.38
CA ASP A 272 -3.65 4.32 -16.38
C ASP A 272 -3.38 3.77 -17.80
N ALA A 273 -2.53 2.74 -17.93
CA ALA A 273 -2.26 2.12 -19.22
C ALA A 273 -3.55 1.60 -19.89
N LYS A 274 -3.64 1.84 -21.20
CA LYS A 274 -4.76 1.34 -22.01
C LYS A 274 -4.81 -0.19 -21.95
N GLY A 275 -6.02 -0.74 -21.80
CA GLY A 275 -6.25 -2.18 -21.67
C GLY A 275 -6.35 -2.65 -20.21
N LEU A 276 -6.12 -1.77 -19.22
CA LEU A 276 -6.34 -2.08 -17.82
C LEU A 276 -7.80 -1.87 -17.39
N THR A 277 -8.37 -2.88 -16.75
CA THR A 277 -9.67 -2.79 -16.06
C THR A 277 -9.54 -3.30 -14.63
N TYR A 278 -10.06 -2.52 -13.68
CA TYR A 278 -10.03 -2.85 -12.25
C TYR A 278 -11.42 -3.26 -11.79
N TYR A 279 -11.52 -4.43 -11.17
CA TYR A 279 -12.70 -4.83 -10.42
C TYR A 279 -12.38 -4.72 -8.93
N TYR A 280 -12.99 -3.74 -8.28
CA TYR A 280 -12.78 -3.45 -6.87
C TYR A 280 -13.39 -4.55 -5.99
N GLY A 281 -12.58 -5.15 -5.13
CA GLY A 281 -13.02 -6.11 -4.14
C GLY A 281 -13.55 -5.39 -2.91
N ARG A 282 -14.75 -5.75 -2.42
CA ARG A 282 -15.26 -5.17 -1.17
C ARG A 282 -14.51 -5.76 0.04
N GLN A 283 -14.15 -4.91 0.98
CA GLN A 283 -13.77 -5.32 2.33
C GLN A 283 -15.00 -5.39 3.26
N SER A 284 -14.81 -6.01 4.42
CA SER A 284 -15.82 -6.00 5.47
C SER A 284 -15.98 -4.57 5.96
N CYS A 285 -17.22 -4.10 6.06
CA CYS A 285 -17.61 -2.74 6.49
C CYS A 285 -17.49 -1.61 5.45
N ASP A 286 -16.99 -1.83 4.24
CA ASP A 286 -16.86 -0.74 3.24
C ASP A 286 -18.16 0.04 3.00
N LEU A 287 -19.30 -0.65 2.91
CA LEU A 287 -20.59 -0.01 2.69
C LEU A 287 -21.01 0.93 3.82
N ARG A 288 -20.47 0.76 5.03
CA ARG A 288 -20.76 1.66 6.16
C ARG A 288 -20.15 3.05 5.92
N ARG A 289 -19.07 3.13 5.14
CA ARG A 289 -18.42 4.40 4.75
C ARG A 289 -19.27 5.26 3.82
N LEU A 290 -20.39 4.72 3.33
CA LEU A 290 -21.36 5.49 2.55
C LEU A 290 -22.27 6.36 3.43
N ASP A 291 -22.33 6.09 4.73
CA ASP A 291 -22.94 6.99 5.71
C ASP A 291 -21.87 7.98 6.19
N GLU A 292 -21.84 9.17 5.60
CA GLU A 292 -20.86 10.23 5.91
C GLU A 292 -21.30 11.09 7.14
N THR A 293 -22.13 10.54 8.02
CA THR A 293 -22.49 11.18 9.30
C THR A 293 -21.58 10.73 10.43
N GLU A 294 -21.60 11.46 11.56
CA GLU A 294 -20.89 11.06 12.78
C GLU A 294 -21.30 9.67 13.28
N ALA A 295 -22.56 9.26 13.07
CA ALA A 295 -23.01 7.91 13.39
C ALA A 295 -22.38 6.86 12.45
N GLY A 296 -22.26 7.19 11.16
CA GLY A 296 -21.58 6.35 10.17
C GLY A 296 -20.09 6.17 10.49
N ASP A 297 -19.41 7.20 10.98
CA ASP A 297 -18.02 7.13 11.43
C ASP A 297 -17.83 6.10 12.56
N VAL A 298 -18.74 6.11 13.55
CA VAL A 298 -18.75 5.12 14.65
C VAL A 298 -18.96 3.71 14.12
N ASP A 299 -19.91 3.53 13.19
CA ASP A 299 -20.24 2.22 12.61
C ASP A 299 -19.11 1.65 11.73
N CYS A 300 -18.30 2.51 11.13
CA CYS A 300 -17.12 2.14 10.33
C CYS A 300 -15.95 1.65 11.19
N GLY A 301 -15.86 2.07 12.45
CA GLY A 301 -14.74 1.83 13.35
C GLY A 301 -13.51 2.69 13.02
N ASN A 302 -13.00 2.61 11.78
CA ASN A 302 -11.92 3.46 11.29
C ASN A 302 -12.36 4.25 10.04
N PRO A 303 -12.91 5.47 10.19
CA PRO A 303 -13.43 6.24 9.06
C PRO A 303 -12.31 6.84 8.19
N VAL A 304 -11.13 7.09 8.76
CA VAL A 304 -10.05 7.82 8.07
C VAL A 304 -9.21 6.91 7.18
N TYR A 305 -8.83 5.74 7.68
CA TYR A 305 -7.87 4.84 7.04
C TYR A 305 -8.51 3.52 6.64
N GLY A 306 -8.07 2.95 5.52
CA GLY A 306 -8.57 1.69 4.98
C GLY A 306 -7.55 0.94 4.13
N GLY A 307 -7.87 -0.29 3.75
CA GLY A 307 -7.16 -1.03 2.71
C GLY A 307 -8.01 -1.11 1.45
N GLN A 308 -7.43 -1.63 0.37
CA GLN A 308 -8.19 -1.96 -0.82
C GLN A 308 -7.51 -3.10 -1.57
N GLU A 309 -8.30 -3.92 -2.26
CA GLU A 309 -7.82 -4.95 -3.17
C GLU A 309 -8.61 -4.92 -4.47
N CYS A 310 -7.94 -5.10 -5.59
CA CYS A 310 -8.59 -5.21 -6.90
C CYS A 310 -8.19 -6.51 -7.62
N LEU A 311 -9.07 -6.98 -8.49
CA LEU A 311 -8.67 -7.77 -9.64
C LEU A 311 -8.29 -6.80 -10.76
N ILE A 312 -7.07 -6.89 -11.27
CA ILE A 312 -6.62 -6.13 -12.44
C ILE A 312 -6.69 -7.07 -13.64
N VAL A 313 -7.44 -6.70 -14.67
CA VAL A 313 -7.47 -7.38 -15.96
C VAL A 313 -6.60 -6.60 -16.95
N PHE A 314 -5.74 -7.34 -17.65
CA PHE A 314 -4.86 -6.87 -18.71
C PHE A 314 -5.45 -7.36 -20.03
N ASP A 315 -6.12 -6.48 -20.76
CA ASP A 315 -6.67 -6.74 -22.09
C ASP A 315 -5.74 -6.13 -23.15
N ASP A 316 -4.82 -6.95 -23.67
CA ASP A 316 -3.82 -6.59 -24.67
C ASP A 316 -3.05 -5.30 -24.36
N VAL A 317 -2.37 -5.31 -23.21
CA VAL A 317 -1.59 -4.17 -22.73
C VAL A 317 -0.20 -4.20 -23.37
N PHE A 318 0.16 -3.15 -24.10
CA PHE A 318 1.49 -3.00 -24.68
C PHE A 318 2.51 -2.56 -23.62
N VAL A 319 3.68 -3.20 -23.64
CA VAL A 319 4.81 -2.91 -22.76
C VAL A 319 6.05 -2.69 -23.62
N PRO A 320 6.64 -1.48 -23.60
CA PRO A 320 7.83 -1.19 -24.39
C PRO A 320 9.08 -1.84 -23.79
N ASN A 321 10.09 -2.10 -24.61
CA ASN A 321 11.31 -2.83 -24.23
C ASN A 321 12.00 -2.30 -22.96
N GLU A 322 12.06 -0.98 -22.77
CA GLU A 322 12.67 -0.34 -21.61
C GLU A 322 11.94 -0.61 -20.28
N ARG A 323 10.69 -1.10 -20.33
CA ARG A 323 9.90 -1.50 -19.16
C ARG A 323 9.81 -3.01 -18.96
N ILE A 324 10.58 -3.80 -19.72
CA ILE A 324 10.65 -5.27 -19.58
C ILE A 324 11.91 -5.66 -18.79
N PHE A 325 11.72 -6.48 -17.75
CA PHE A 325 12.75 -6.90 -16.78
C PHE A 325 12.96 -8.42 -16.72
N MET A 326 12.12 -9.20 -17.40
CA MET A 326 12.27 -10.64 -17.64
C MET A 326 11.36 -10.99 -18.81
N ASN A 327 11.83 -11.79 -19.77
CA ASN A 327 11.12 -12.07 -21.01
C ASN A 327 11.32 -13.51 -21.54
N GLY A 328 11.01 -14.50 -20.70
CA GLY A 328 11.11 -15.93 -21.07
C GLY A 328 12.21 -16.69 -20.34
N GLU A 329 13.00 -16.05 -19.48
CA GLU A 329 14.02 -16.69 -18.65
C GLU A 329 13.40 -17.43 -17.45
N SER A 330 12.58 -18.45 -17.73
CA SER A 330 11.72 -19.17 -16.80
C SER A 330 12.44 -19.74 -15.56
N GLU A 331 13.73 -20.07 -15.68
CA GLU A 331 14.54 -20.58 -14.57
C GLU A 331 14.78 -19.56 -13.44
N PHE A 332 14.59 -18.26 -13.71
CA PHE A 332 14.71 -17.20 -12.73
C PHE A 332 13.37 -16.83 -12.05
N CYS A 333 12.24 -17.40 -12.49
CA CYS A 333 10.96 -17.14 -11.85
C CYS A 333 10.93 -17.61 -10.38
N SER A 334 11.52 -18.78 -10.07
CA SER A 334 11.61 -19.26 -8.68
C SER A 334 12.44 -18.31 -7.80
N ARG A 335 13.57 -17.84 -8.35
CA ARG A 335 14.47 -16.90 -7.69
C ARG A 335 13.77 -15.58 -7.33
N LEU A 336 12.98 -15.04 -8.26
CA LEU A 336 12.21 -13.81 -8.06
C LEU A 336 11.10 -14.00 -7.02
N VAL A 337 10.30 -15.07 -7.15
CA VAL A 337 9.21 -15.39 -6.22
C VAL A 337 9.75 -15.62 -4.81
N GLU A 338 10.86 -16.34 -4.68
CA GLU A 338 11.51 -16.59 -3.40
C GLU A 338 11.93 -15.28 -2.73
N SER A 339 12.68 -14.41 -3.42
CA SER A 339 13.12 -13.15 -2.84
C SER A 339 11.98 -12.20 -2.49
N PHE A 340 11.02 -12.01 -3.40
CA PHE A 340 9.87 -11.15 -3.12
C PHE A 340 9.11 -11.69 -1.90
N SER A 341 8.83 -12.99 -1.86
CA SER A 341 8.11 -13.59 -0.74
C SER A 341 8.89 -13.54 0.57
N ALA A 342 10.23 -13.62 0.54
CA ALA A 342 11.07 -13.47 1.72
C ALA A 342 10.97 -12.06 2.30
N TYR A 343 11.16 -11.03 1.47
CA TYR A 343 11.01 -9.62 1.88
C TYR A 343 9.59 -9.33 2.38
N HIS A 344 8.56 -9.85 1.72
CA HIS A 344 7.18 -9.58 2.10
C HIS A 344 6.74 -10.34 3.36
N ARG A 345 7.25 -11.55 3.60
CA ARG A 345 7.04 -12.27 4.86
C ARG A 345 7.68 -11.54 6.04
N GLN A 346 8.89 -10.99 5.86
CA GLN A 346 9.53 -10.11 6.85
C GLN A 346 8.67 -8.86 7.12
N SER A 347 8.08 -8.26 6.08
CA SER A 347 7.24 -7.04 6.22
C SER A 347 6.09 -7.19 7.22
N TYR A 348 5.54 -8.40 7.38
CA TYR A 348 4.47 -8.66 8.36
C TYR A 348 4.95 -8.58 9.82
N GLY A 349 6.23 -8.84 10.09
CA GLY A 349 6.83 -8.66 11.41
C GLY A 349 6.85 -7.19 11.86
N GLY A 350 6.64 -6.23 10.96
CA GLY A 350 6.43 -4.82 11.31
C GLY A 350 4.96 -4.42 11.25
N CYS A 351 4.38 -4.44 10.05
CA CYS A 351 3.08 -3.82 9.82
C CYS A 351 1.94 -4.44 10.63
N LYS A 352 1.88 -5.77 10.74
CA LYS A 352 0.82 -6.45 11.49
C LYS A 352 0.99 -6.27 12.99
N VAL A 353 2.23 -6.13 13.45
CA VAL A 353 2.52 -5.83 14.86
C VAL A 353 2.00 -4.45 15.23
N GLY A 354 2.22 -3.44 14.38
CA GLY A 354 1.69 -2.11 14.62
C GLY A 354 0.15 -2.08 14.68
N VAL A 355 -0.52 -2.81 13.80
CA VAL A 355 -1.99 -2.98 13.85
C VAL A 355 -2.42 -3.75 15.11
N GLY A 356 -1.63 -4.75 15.52
CA GLY A 356 -1.83 -5.49 16.78
C GLY A 356 -1.73 -4.57 18.01
N ASP A 357 -0.82 -3.61 18.01
CA ASP A 357 -0.68 -2.61 19.09
C ASP A 357 -1.96 -1.76 19.21
N VAL A 358 -2.56 -1.35 18.09
CA VAL A 358 -3.85 -0.63 18.07
C VAL A 358 -4.97 -1.49 18.67
N LEU A 359 -5.02 -2.78 18.32
CA LEU A 359 -6.04 -3.70 18.83
C LEU A 359 -5.86 -3.98 20.33
N VAL A 360 -4.63 -4.11 20.82
CA VAL A 360 -4.31 -4.21 22.26
C VAL A 360 -4.80 -2.96 22.98
N GLY A 361 -4.52 -1.77 22.44
CA GLY A 361 -5.01 -0.51 22.98
C GLY A 361 -6.54 -0.47 23.06
N ALA A 362 -7.24 -0.84 21.98
CA ALA A 362 -8.70 -0.88 21.96
C ALA A 362 -9.28 -1.85 23.02
N ALA A 363 -8.68 -3.04 23.18
CA ALA A 363 -9.09 -4.01 24.20
C ALA A 363 -8.87 -3.50 25.62
N ALA A 364 -7.77 -2.79 25.87
CA ALA A 364 -7.50 -2.15 27.16
C ALA A 364 -8.48 -1.02 27.45
N SER A 365 -8.75 -0.14 26.47
CA SER A 365 -9.70 0.97 26.62
C SER A 365 -11.12 0.50 26.90
N ILE A 366 -11.62 -0.52 26.20
CA ILE A 366 -12.97 -1.03 26.46
C ILE A 366 -13.09 -1.74 27.82
N ALA A 367 -12.00 -2.35 28.31
CA ALA A 367 -11.97 -2.90 29.66
C ALA A 367 -12.08 -1.80 30.73
N GLU A 368 -11.43 -0.66 30.52
CA GLU A 368 -11.54 0.53 31.39
C GLU A 368 -12.94 1.13 31.34
N TYR A 369 -13.53 1.29 30.16
CA TYR A 369 -14.89 1.85 30.02
C TYR A 369 -15.94 0.98 30.71
N ASN A 370 -15.74 -0.33 30.73
CA ASN A 370 -16.60 -1.27 31.43
C ASN A 370 -16.28 -1.38 32.94
N GLY A 371 -15.21 -0.75 33.43
CA GLY A 371 -14.80 -0.77 34.84
C GLY A 371 -14.26 -2.13 35.31
N VAL A 372 -13.67 -2.91 34.41
CA VAL A 372 -13.20 -4.29 34.66
C VAL A 372 -11.71 -4.47 34.39
N GLU A 373 -10.94 -3.39 34.20
CA GLU A 373 -9.51 -3.38 33.89
C GLU A 373 -8.62 -4.02 34.98
N LYS A 374 -9.17 -4.21 36.19
CA LYS A 374 -8.50 -4.88 37.32
C LYS A 374 -8.79 -6.38 37.39
N ALA A 375 -9.72 -6.91 36.60
CA ALA A 375 -10.02 -8.33 36.58
C ALA A 375 -8.79 -9.12 36.07
N SER A 376 -8.35 -10.11 36.84
CA SER A 376 -7.11 -10.86 36.55
C SER A 376 -7.14 -11.50 35.17
N HIS A 377 -8.26 -12.13 34.79
CA HIS A 377 -8.41 -12.79 33.49
C HIS A 377 -8.45 -11.82 32.30
N ILE A 378 -8.72 -10.52 32.51
CA ILE A 378 -8.65 -9.50 31.45
C ILE A 378 -7.21 -9.08 31.26
N ARG A 379 -6.50 -8.79 32.36
CA ARG A 379 -5.06 -8.47 32.32
C ARG A 379 -4.25 -9.58 31.68
N ASP A 380 -4.52 -10.83 32.07
CA ASP A 380 -3.84 -12.01 31.52
C ASP A 380 -4.04 -12.13 30.00
N LYS A 381 -5.28 -11.93 29.50
CA LYS A 381 -5.56 -11.94 28.06
C LYS A 381 -4.87 -10.80 27.30
N ILE A 382 -4.83 -9.59 27.88
CA ILE A 382 -4.11 -8.46 27.27
C ILE A 382 -2.60 -8.75 27.24
N THR A 383 -2.05 -9.34 28.31
CA THR A 383 -0.65 -9.79 28.35
C THR A 383 -0.37 -10.83 27.28
N GLU A 384 -1.27 -11.80 27.07
CA GLU A 384 -1.12 -12.79 25.99
C GLU A 384 -1.18 -12.14 24.60
N MET A 385 -2.07 -11.16 24.39
CA MET A 385 -2.10 -10.39 23.14
C MET A 385 -0.76 -9.68 22.87
N ILE A 386 -0.18 -9.04 23.89
CA ILE A 386 1.14 -8.39 23.79
C ILE A 386 2.22 -9.42 23.50
N HIS A 387 2.23 -10.55 24.22
CA HIS A 387 3.22 -11.62 24.04
C HIS A 387 3.24 -12.17 22.61
N LEU A 388 2.07 -12.50 22.06
CA LEU A 388 1.94 -13.00 20.69
C LEU A 388 2.31 -11.93 19.66
N ASN A 389 1.97 -10.66 19.91
CA ASN A 389 2.32 -9.55 19.02
C ASN A 389 3.84 -9.32 18.96
N GLU A 390 4.51 -9.32 20.11
CA GLU A 390 5.97 -9.18 20.19
C GLU A 390 6.72 -10.41 19.66
N THR A 391 6.10 -11.59 19.67
CA THR A 391 6.66 -12.79 19.02
C THR A 391 6.80 -12.57 17.52
N LEU A 392 5.79 -12.00 16.86
CA LEU A 392 5.85 -11.65 15.44
C LEU A 392 6.93 -10.58 15.16
N TYR A 393 7.01 -9.57 16.02
CA TYR A 393 8.01 -8.51 15.90
C TYR A 393 9.44 -9.05 16.01
N SER A 394 9.67 -9.92 16.99
CA SER A 394 10.95 -10.57 17.22
C SER A 394 11.39 -11.38 16.01
N CYS A 395 10.49 -12.12 15.36
CA CYS A 395 10.79 -12.84 14.13
C CYS A 395 11.20 -11.90 12.99
N GLY A 396 10.45 -10.81 12.78
CA GLY A 396 10.75 -9.82 11.73
C GLY A 396 12.11 -9.14 11.94
N ILE A 397 12.42 -8.71 13.16
CA ILE A 397 13.72 -8.11 13.48
C ILE A 397 14.84 -9.14 13.38
N ALA A 398 14.64 -10.37 13.88
CA ALA A 398 15.66 -11.41 13.86
C ALA A 398 16.05 -11.81 12.43
N CYS A 399 15.10 -12.02 11.52
CA CYS A 399 15.44 -12.32 10.13
C CYS A 399 16.12 -11.13 9.45
N SER A 400 15.72 -9.89 9.77
CA SER A 400 16.39 -8.68 9.27
C SER A 400 17.85 -8.56 9.71
N ALA A 401 18.14 -8.92 10.96
CA ALA A 401 19.48 -8.85 11.53
C ALA A 401 20.40 -9.98 11.03
N ALA A 402 19.82 -11.13 10.69
CA ALA A 402 20.55 -12.29 10.19
C ALA A 402 20.96 -12.20 8.71
N GLY A 403 20.35 -11.28 7.94
CA GLY A 403 20.57 -11.13 6.49
C GLY A 403 19.48 -11.80 5.70
#